data_AF-A0A8H7H0E6-F1
#
_entry.id   AF-A0A8H7H0E6-F1
#
_cell.length_a   1.000
_cell.length_b   1.000
_cell.length_c   1.000
_cell.angle_alpha   90.00
_cell.angle_beta   90.00
_cell.angle_gamma   90.00
#
_symmetry.space_group_name_H-M   'P 1'
#
loop_
_entity.id
_entity.type
_entity.pdbx_description
1 polymer ?
#
loop_
_entity_poly.entity_id
_entity_poly.type
_entity_poly.pdbx_seq_one_letter_code
_entity_poly.pdbx_strand_id
1 'polypeptide(L)'
;MDFKTTYALLLAIIVAQMTELLSTAHPARTEENGPEAQVGKYDLAYSSQGNSVLQNNRTASLESKFAQHTKITSRSDLYPKLAEACKTVDAIDCRQKETWRCLAKLGWTGDKISGLRNNNAFNSIWNEWVCWPKPPTNEDWNDIEFKLISLLEEDLAAHPKQNWKRAREQILSEEDRSIIKDLWKTDCTEQEMHKLFDAHRQTIEVAIVDWKRGIESHFASLVYMKRGSRAPGHTINPTLLQFESKCNPFANYTEKHQMLLQGDMLFYDAKKSSPLPIPITYGNILQQDGLIASPSSLEPLSMSFSPQADLNVYEFYLKAHLVARALMISMRIPKASYHLMAGLGGEFRCERCFDARKVTWVELIRHYLVANKAFKTNLKAFCLVGRNVMYRNVHNIDLPIKRPMAGFCLIDSPQELGGHAFKRHKCLLCTDIPGLKEVVAPEWVISRHLTDVHGVAEPAIHLHYNRQRIQEPVYDFGGYGFPPYDSAFI
;
A
#
# COMPACT_ATOMS: atom_id res chain seq x y z
N MET A 1 9.93 33.19 -18.21
CA MET A 1 9.58 32.32 -17.07
C MET A 1 10.16 32.92 -15.82
N ASP A 2 9.47 32.86 -14.68
CA ASP A 2 10.08 33.28 -13.42
C ASP A 2 11.11 32.23 -12.95
N PHE A 3 12.03 32.65 -12.10
CA PHE A 3 13.11 31.81 -11.58
C PHE A 3 12.61 30.53 -10.88
N LYS A 4 11.43 30.57 -10.23
CA LYS A 4 10.82 29.41 -9.58
C LYS A 4 10.36 28.36 -10.59
N THR A 5 9.84 28.81 -11.73
CA THR A 5 9.39 27.96 -12.83
C THR A 5 10.58 27.26 -13.49
N THR A 6 11.69 27.99 -13.69
CA THR A 6 12.94 27.43 -14.24
C THR A 6 13.60 26.45 -13.26
N TYR A 7 13.63 26.76 -11.96
CA TYR A 7 14.15 25.86 -10.92
C TYR A 7 13.30 24.59 -10.77
N ALA A 8 11.98 24.72 -10.80
CA ALA A 8 11.07 23.59 -10.82
C ALA A 8 11.28 22.72 -12.07
N LEU A 9 11.53 23.33 -13.22
CA LEU A 9 11.88 22.62 -14.45
C LEU A 9 13.22 21.90 -14.32
N LEU A 10 14.25 22.52 -13.73
CA LEU A 10 15.58 21.94 -13.57
C LEU A 10 15.60 20.79 -12.55
N LEU A 11 14.91 20.93 -11.43
CA LEU A 11 14.63 19.83 -10.52
C LEU A 11 13.83 18.74 -11.20
N ALA A 12 12.79 19.09 -11.96
CA ALA A 12 12.01 18.11 -12.71
C ALA A 12 12.84 17.41 -13.80
N ILE A 13 13.82 18.07 -14.40
CA ILE A 13 14.75 17.51 -15.39
C ILE A 13 15.79 16.61 -14.71
N ILE A 14 16.38 17.03 -13.59
CA ILE A 14 17.29 16.19 -12.79
C ILE A 14 16.54 14.94 -12.31
N VAL A 15 15.32 15.13 -11.82
CA VAL A 15 14.44 14.05 -11.38
C VAL A 15 13.98 13.16 -12.53
N ALA A 16 13.64 13.73 -13.69
CA ALA A 16 13.28 12.98 -14.89
C ALA A 16 14.47 12.18 -15.45
N GLN A 17 15.67 12.76 -15.45
CA GLN A 17 16.91 12.06 -15.83
C GLN A 17 17.26 10.96 -14.82
N MET A 18 17.05 11.19 -13.52
CA MET A 18 17.14 10.13 -12.51
C MET A 18 16.11 9.02 -12.76
N THR A 19 14.90 9.36 -13.21
CA THR A 19 13.83 8.39 -13.51
C THR A 19 14.09 7.65 -14.84
N GLU A 20 14.67 8.30 -15.84
CA GLU A 20 15.03 7.74 -17.15
C GLU A 20 16.25 6.81 -17.03
N LEU A 21 17.25 7.17 -16.21
CA LEU A 21 18.35 6.28 -15.82
C LEU A 21 17.86 5.08 -14.98
N LEU A 22 16.68 5.17 -14.36
CA LEU A 22 16.02 4.05 -13.69
C LEU A 22 15.13 3.21 -14.63
N SER A 23 14.62 3.80 -15.74
CA SER A 23 13.66 3.19 -16.68
C SER A 23 14.25 2.71 -18.02
N THR A 24 15.54 2.89 -18.28
CA THR A 24 16.17 2.50 -19.57
C THR A 24 16.33 0.97 -19.71
N ALA A 25 15.22 0.32 -20.04
CA ALA A 25 15.14 -0.97 -20.71
C ALA A 25 13.96 -0.97 -21.70
N HIS A 26 13.98 -0.07 -22.69
CA HIS A 26 13.19 -0.23 -23.90
C HIS A 26 14.13 -0.40 -25.10
N PRO A 27 14.21 -1.58 -25.74
CA PRO A 27 14.93 -1.71 -26.98
C PRO A 27 14.19 -0.94 -28.08
N ALA A 28 14.95 -0.19 -28.87
CA ALA A 28 14.47 0.47 -30.08
C ALA A 28 13.72 -0.53 -30.97
N ARG A 29 12.49 -0.20 -31.33
CA ARG A 29 11.68 -0.91 -32.33
C ARG A 29 12.41 -0.80 -33.67
N THR A 30 13.04 -1.88 -34.11
CA THR A 30 13.31 -2.10 -35.54
C THR A 30 11.99 -2.46 -36.21
N GLU A 31 11.55 -1.61 -37.14
CA GLU A 31 10.39 -1.84 -38.00
C GLU A 31 10.64 -3.06 -38.90
N GLU A 32 9.92 -4.15 -38.67
CA GLU A 32 9.68 -5.18 -39.69
C GLU A 32 8.16 -5.32 -39.90
N ASN A 33 7.77 -5.21 -41.16
CA ASN A 33 6.39 -5.22 -41.65
C ASN A 33 5.79 -6.64 -41.58
N GLY A 34 4.61 -6.78 -40.95
CA GLY A 34 3.78 -8.00 -40.95
C GLY A 34 2.46 -7.82 -40.19
N PRO A 35 1.36 -8.52 -40.57
CA PRO A 35 0.03 -7.92 -40.64
C PRO A 35 -0.78 -7.89 -39.33
N GLU A 36 -1.74 -6.97 -39.36
CA GLU A 36 -2.64 -6.48 -38.30
C GLU A 36 -3.32 -7.56 -37.44
N ALA A 37 -3.19 -7.42 -36.13
CA ALA A 37 -4.14 -7.93 -35.15
C ALA A 37 -4.60 -6.77 -34.24
N GLN A 38 -5.90 -6.48 -34.26
CA GLN A 38 -6.52 -5.44 -33.46
C GLN A 38 -6.49 -5.82 -31.96
N VAL A 39 -5.85 -4.97 -31.14
CA VAL A 39 -5.88 -5.06 -29.68
C VAL A 39 -6.43 -3.75 -29.12
N GLY A 40 -7.47 -3.87 -28.30
CA GLY A 40 -8.25 -2.77 -27.74
C GLY A 40 -7.50 -1.96 -26.69
N LYS A 41 -7.88 -0.68 -26.60
CA LYS A 41 -7.45 0.30 -25.58
C LYS A 41 -8.02 -0.06 -24.22
N TYR A 42 -7.18 0.00 -23.18
CA TYR A 42 -7.59 -0.07 -21.78
C TYR A 42 -7.35 1.27 -21.08
N ASP A 43 -8.37 1.77 -20.39
CA ASP A 43 -8.29 2.93 -19.49
C ASP A 43 -7.88 2.48 -18.07
N LEU A 44 -6.99 3.26 -17.45
CA LEU A 44 -6.47 3.06 -16.08
C LEU A 44 -7.46 3.56 -15.02
N ALA A 45 -7.81 2.69 -14.06
CA ALA A 45 -8.62 3.06 -12.89
C ALA A 45 -7.76 3.41 -11.66
N TYR A 46 -8.16 4.47 -10.97
CA TYR A 46 -7.50 5.10 -9.82
C TYR A 46 -7.82 4.36 -8.50
N SER A 47 -6.81 4.16 -7.64
CA SER A 47 -6.95 3.53 -6.31
C SER A 47 -6.99 4.60 -5.21
N SER A 48 -8.02 4.61 -4.36
CA SER A 48 -8.16 5.51 -3.21
C SER A 48 -7.87 4.80 -1.88
N GLN A 49 -6.90 5.28 -1.10
CA GLN A 49 -6.68 4.91 0.30
C GLN A 49 -6.59 6.17 1.17
N GLY A 50 -7.38 6.21 2.26
CA GLY A 50 -7.16 7.06 3.43
C GLY A 50 -8.42 7.73 4.02
N ASN A 51 -8.84 7.33 5.24
CA ASN A 51 -9.47 8.17 6.28
C ASN A 51 -9.95 7.34 7.50
N SER A 52 -9.17 7.29 8.60
CA SER A 52 -9.62 6.69 9.88
C SER A 52 -9.80 7.70 11.03
N VAL A 53 -9.23 8.91 10.93
CA VAL A 53 -9.29 9.91 12.02
C VAL A 53 -10.60 10.74 12.00
N LEU A 54 -11.27 10.84 10.85
CA LEU A 54 -12.55 11.56 10.69
C LEU A 54 -13.77 10.79 11.23
N GLN A 55 -13.68 9.47 11.41
CA GLN A 55 -14.80 8.67 11.93
C GLN A 55 -15.01 8.87 13.43
N ASN A 56 -13.94 9.02 14.22
CA ASN A 56 -14.04 9.09 15.68
C ASN A 56 -14.59 10.42 16.21
N ASN A 57 -14.36 11.54 15.49
CA ASN A 57 -14.91 12.84 15.86
C ASN A 57 -16.40 13.01 15.43
N ARG A 58 -16.87 12.18 14.48
CA ARG A 58 -18.26 12.21 13.98
C ARG A 58 -19.25 11.51 14.92
N THR A 59 -18.85 10.40 15.54
CA THR A 59 -19.69 9.66 16.49
C THR A 59 -19.99 10.49 17.75
N ALA A 60 -18.98 11.16 18.33
CA ALA A 60 -19.17 11.98 19.53
C ALA A 60 -20.06 13.22 19.30
N SER A 61 -19.99 13.86 18.12
CA SER A 61 -20.83 15.02 17.78
C SER A 61 -22.29 14.63 17.50
N LEU A 62 -22.50 13.46 16.89
CA LEU A 62 -23.84 12.92 16.64
C LEU A 62 -24.51 12.45 17.93
N GLU A 63 -23.76 11.84 18.86
CA GLU A 63 -24.26 11.43 20.19
C GLU A 63 -24.65 12.63 21.05
N SER A 64 -23.86 13.72 21.01
CA SER A 64 -24.18 14.98 21.70
C SER A 64 -25.44 15.66 21.15
N LYS A 65 -25.64 15.65 19.82
CA LYS A 65 -26.86 16.16 19.18
C LYS A 65 -28.08 15.25 19.39
N PHE A 66 -27.87 13.94 19.53
CA PHE A 66 -28.94 12.99 19.88
C PHE A 66 -29.46 13.16 21.31
N ALA A 67 -28.60 13.56 22.25
CA ALA A 67 -28.96 13.78 23.64
C ALA A 67 -29.86 15.02 23.86
N GLN A 68 -29.87 15.99 22.94
CA GLN A 68 -30.66 17.23 23.09
C GLN A 68 -32.10 17.17 22.55
N HIS A 69 -32.52 16.09 21.87
CA HIS A 69 -33.86 15.97 21.30
C HIS A 69 -34.56 14.64 21.67
N THR A 70 -34.90 14.46 22.94
CA THR A 70 -35.75 13.34 23.38
C THR A 70 -37.20 13.75 23.63
N LYS A 71 -38.03 13.54 22.62
CA LYS A 71 -39.39 12.98 22.76
C LYS A 71 -39.70 12.18 21.49
N ILE A 72 -39.28 10.92 21.49
CA ILE A 72 -39.66 9.92 20.48
C ILE A 72 -40.34 8.80 21.24
N THR A 73 -41.66 8.65 21.06
CA THR A 73 -42.52 7.75 21.84
C THR A 73 -42.70 6.36 21.23
N SER A 74 -42.12 6.07 20.05
CA SER A 74 -42.22 4.77 19.38
C SER A 74 -41.03 4.46 18.46
N ARG A 75 -40.63 3.18 18.41
CA ARG A 75 -39.58 2.65 17.52
C ARG A 75 -39.96 2.73 16.03
N SER A 76 -41.26 2.85 15.70
CA SER A 76 -41.72 3.11 14.33
C SER A 76 -41.31 4.48 13.79
N ASP A 77 -41.13 5.45 14.69
CA ASP A 77 -40.84 6.85 14.33
C ASP A 77 -39.34 7.10 14.14
N LEU A 78 -38.51 6.12 14.52
CA LEU A 78 -37.05 6.12 14.38
C LEU A 78 -36.61 5.79 12.95
N TYR A 79 -37.35 4.92 12.25
CA TYR A 79 -36.95 4.42 10.93
C TYR A 79 -36.99 5.48 9.81
N PRO A 80 -38.01 6.35 9.71
CA PRO A 80 -37.99 7.45 8.74
C PRO A 80 -36.86 8.44 9.01
N LYS A 81 -36.56 8.73 10.30
CA LYS A 81 -35.49 9.65 10.71
C LYS A 81 -34.09 9.08 10.47
N LEU A 82 -33.90 7.77 10.64
CA LEU A 82 -32.67 7.06 10.28
C LEU A 82 -32.47 7.01 8.77
N ALA A 83 -33.53 6.75 8.00
CA ALA A 83 -33.47 6.79 6.53
C ALA A 83 -33.19 8.22 6.00
N GLU A 84 -33.74 9.25 6.64
CA GLU A 84 -33.42 10.66 6.39
C GLU A 84 -31.96 10.98 6.75
N ALA A 85 -31.45 10.48 7.88
CA ALA A 85 -30.06 10.65 8.30
C ALA A 85 -29.08 9.88 7.38
N CYS A 86 -29.45 8.70 6.86
CA CYS A 86 -28.63 8.00 5.87
C CYS A 86 -28.56 8.80 4.55
N LYS A 87 -29.67 9.41 4.12
CA LYS A 87 -29.69 10.32 2.96
C LYS A 87 -28.80 11.55 3.19
N THR A 88 -28.70 12.06 4.42
CA THR A 88 -27.79 13.18 4.71
C THR A 88 -26.32 12.76 4.76
N VAL A 89 -25.99 11.56 5.22
CA VAL A 89 -24.61 11.03 5.20
C VAL A 89 -24.09 10.84 3.78
N ASP A 90 -24.88 10.20 2.89
CA ASP A 90 -24.50 10.03 1.48
C ASP A 90 -24.38 11.38 0.76
N ALA A 91 -25.29 12.32 1.07
CA ALA A 91 -25.23 13.67 0.53
C ALA A 91 -24.04 14.48 1.07
N ILE A 92 -23.55 14.20 2.28
CA ILE A 92 -22.35 14.81 2.85
C ILE A 92 -21.10 14.21 2.18
N ASP A 93 -21.01 12.89 1.98
CA ASP A 93 -19.86 12.27 1.33
C ASP A 93 -19.74 12.70 -0.15
N CYS A 94 -20.86 12.74 -0.87
CA CYS A 94 -20.92 13.31 -2.22
C CYS A 94 -20.50 14.79 -2.24
N ARG A 95 -20.93 15.60 -1.27
CA ARG A 95 -20.50 17.00 -1.14
C ARG A 95 -19.02 17.12 -0.82
N GLN A 96 -18.48 16.29 0.08
CA GLN A 96 -17.04 16.28 0.38
C GLN A 96 -16.23 16.00 -0.89
N LYS A 97 -16.60 14.97 -1.66
CA LYS A 97 -15.94 14.63 -2.92
C LYS A 97 -16.03 15.77 -3.94
N GLU A 98 -17.18 16.40 -4.08
CA GLU A 98 -17.35 17.52 -4.99
C GLU A 98 -16.58 18.77 -4.55
N THR A 99 -16.57 19.08 -3.25
CA THR A 99 -15.77 20.17 -2.68
C THR A 99 -14.29 19.94 -2.91
N TRP A 100 -13.80 18.71 -2.70
CA TRP A 100 -12.42 18.34 -3.03
C TRP A 100 -12.12 18.50 -4.51
N ARG A 101 -13.05 18.13 -5.40
CA ARG A 101 -12.91 18.29 -6.84
C ARG A 101 -12.82 19.77 -7.25
N CYS A 102 -13.66 20.63 -6.68
CA CYS A 102 -13.66 22.07 -6.98
C CYS A 102 -12.40 22.76 -6.44
N LEU A 103 -11.97 22.44 -5.22
CA LEU A 103 -10.71 22.93 -4.67
C LEU A 103 -9.52 22.52 -5.55
N ALA A 104 -9.49 21.27 -6.02
CA ALA A 104 -8.47 20.81 -6.96
C ALA A 104 -8.48 21.61 -8.27
N LYS A 105 -9.65 21.96 -8.82
CA LYS A 105 -9.77 22.82 -10.02
C LYS A 105 -9.26 24.24 -9.80
N LEU A 106 -9.36 24.75 -8.57
CA LEU A 106 -8.83 26.06 -8.16
C LEU A 106 -7.33 25.99 -7.75
N GLY A 107 -6.66 24.85 -7.95
CA GLY A 107 -5.24 24.68 -7.64
C GLY A 107 -4.93 24.44 -6.15
N TRP A 108 -5.94 24.07 -5.36
CA TRP A 108 -5.81 23.67 -3.96
C TRP A 108 -5.57 22.16 -3.87
N THR A 109 -4.35 21.77 -3.51
CA THR A 109 -3.96 20.37 -3.35
C THR A 109 -4.14 19.89 -1.91
N GLY A 110 -4.19 18.57 -1.72
CA GLY A 110 -4.29 17.94 -0.40
C GLY A 110 -3.20 18.42 0.58
N ASP A 111 -2.03 18.80 0.08
CA ASP A 111 -0.88 19.26 0.88
C ASP A 111 -1.00 20.71 1.34
N LYS A 112 -1.52 21.62 0.49
CA LYS A 112 -1.85 23.00 0.90
C LYS A 112 -2.89 23.00 2.02
N ILE A 113 -3.81 22.03 1.96
CA ILE A 113 -4.89 21.87 2.94
C ILE A 113 -4.44 21.09 4.18
N SER A 114 -3.49 20.15 4.07
CA SER A 114 -3.02 19.36 5.20
C SER A 114 -2.29 20.19 6.25
N GLY A 115 -1.54 21.23 5.82
CA GLY A 115 -0.95 22.23 6.73
C GLY A 115 -2.02 23.00 7.52
N LEU A 116 -3.17 23.26 6.90
CA LEU A 116 -4.30 23.96 7.52
C LEU A 116 -5.20 23.04 8.37
N ARG A 117 -5.09 21.70 8.27
CA ARG A 117 -5.95 20.77 9.05
C ARG A 117 -5.80 20.90 10.56
N ASN A 118 -4.68 21.41 11.04
CA ASN A 118 -4.45 21.68 12.46
C ASN A 118 -4.91 23.08 12.88
N ASN A 119 -5.36 23.92 11.93
CA ASN A 119 -5.87 25.26 12.19
C ASN A 119 -7.37 25.19 12.52
N ASN A 120 -7.74 25.64 13.72
CA ASN A 120 -9.14 25.63 14.19
C ASN A 120 -10.06 26.49 13.31
N ALA A 121 -9.56 27.60 12.75
CA ALA A 121 -10.33 28.45 11.84
C ALA A 121 -10.64 27.72 10.53
N PHE A 122 -9.66 27.02 9.96
CA PHE A 122 -9.86 26.18 8.79
C PHE A 122 -10.89 25.08 9.05
N ASN A 123 -10.81 24.37 10.18
CA ASN A 123 -11.75 23.30 10.51
C ASN A 123 -13.18 23.82 10.71
N SER A 124 -13.35 25.01 11.29
CA SER A 124 -14.67 25.65 11.43
C SER A 124 -15.28 25.94 10.07
N ILE A 125 -14.49 26.58 9.20
CA ILE A 125 -14.88 26.96 7.85
C ILE A 125 -15.20 25.73 6.98
N TRP A 126 -14.35 24.70 7.04
CA TRP A 126 -14.56 23.43 6.34
C TRP A 126 -15.85 22.72 6.75
N ASN A 127 -16.14 22.68 8.06
CA ASN A 127 -17.36 22.05 8.58
C ASN A 127 -18.62 22.83 8.18
N GLU A 128 -18.54 24.15 8.13
CA GLU A 128 -19.64 24.99 7.65
C GLU A 128 -19.97 24.65 6.19
N TRP A 129 -18.96 24.53 5.31
CA TRP A 129 -19.15 24.26 3.88
C TRP A 129 -19.68 22.86 3.57
N VAL A 130 -19.10 21.84 4.21
CA VAL A 130 -19.51 20.44 3.99
C VAL A 130 -20.95 20.21 4.46
N CYS A 131 -21.44 21.04 5.40
CA CYS A 131 -22.79 20.94 5.96
C CYS A 131 -23.83 21.85 5.27
N TRP A 132 -23.46 22.61 4.24
CA TRP A 132 -24.42 23.48 3.54
C TRP A 132 -25.53 22.69 2.87
N PRO A 133 -26.80 23.10 3.00
CA PRO A 133 -27.95 22.34 2.50
C PRO A 133 -28.04 22.31 0.97
N LYS A 134 -27.42 23.27 0.27
CA LYS A 134 -27.41 23.38 -1.19
C LYS A 134 -25.96 23.37 -1.73
N PRO A 135 -25.74 22.92 -2.98
CA PRO A 135 -24.43 23.03 -3.63
C PRO A 135 -23.97 24.51 -3.68
N PRO A 136 -22.67 24.80 -3.47
CA PRO A 136 -22.16 26.17 -3.54
C PRO A 136 -22.29 26.72 -4.96
N THR A 137 -22.71 27.98 -5.06
CA THR A 137 -22.72 28.75 -6.30
C THR A 137 -21.32 29.26 -6.63
N ASN A 138 -21.12 29.82 -7.83
CA ASN A 138 -19.84 30.44 -8.19
C ASN A 138 -19.48 31.63 -7.26
N GLU A 139 -20.48 32.35 -6.76
CA GLU A 139 -20.28 33.44 -5.79
C GLU A 139 -19.77 32.90 -4.45
N ASP A 140 -20.34 31.78 -4.00
CA ASP A 140 -19.90 31.09 -2.79
C ASP A 140 -18.46 30.57 -2.93
N TRP A 141 -18.09 30.05 -4.10
CA TRP A 141 -16.72 29.59 -4.36
C TRP A 141 -15.68 30.72 -4.30
N ASN A 142 -16.04 31.93 -4.72
CA ASN A 142 -15.14 33.09 -4.64
C ASN A 142 -14.91 33.54 -3.19
N ASP A 143 -15.95 33.52 -2.33
CA ASP A 143 -15.81 33.82 -0.89
C ASP A 143 -14.97 32.75 -0.17
N ILE A 144 -15.18 31.49 -0.55
CA ILE A 144 -14.40 30.34 -0.07
C ILE A 144 -12.92 30.49 -0.41
N GLU A 145 -12.61 30.80 -1.66
CA GLU A 145 -11.24 30.98 -2.12
C GLU A 145 -10.55 32.11 -1.37
N PHE A 146 -11.23 33.26 -1.19
CA PHE A 146 -10.68 34.40 -0.45
C PHE A 146 -10.33 34.04 1.01
N LYS A 147 -11.22 33.34 1.72
CA LYS A 147 -10.98 32.91 3.11
C LYS A 147 -9.81 31.93 3.24
N LEU A 148 -9.65 31.02 2.27
CA LEU A 148 -8.53 30.09 2.27
C LEU A 148 -7.19 30.79 1.99
N ILE A 149 -7.18 31.77 1.09
CA ILE A 149 -5.98 32.58 0.81
C ILE A 149 -5.55 33.33 2.08
N SER A 150 -6.47 34.00 2.77
CA SER A 150 -6.14 34.71 4.01
C SER A 150 -5.56 33.80 5.09
N LEU A 151 -6.08 32.59 5.26
CA LEU A 151 -5.55 31.61 6.23
C LEU A 151 -4.14 31.13 5.88
N LEU A 152 -3.84 30.98 4.59
CA LEU A 152 -2.49 30.63 4.13
C LEU A 152 -1.51 31.78 4.32
N GLU A 153 -1.94 33.01 4.05
CA GLU A 153 -1.11 34.20 4.28
C GLU A 153 -0.79 34.37 5.77
N GLU A 154 -1.75 34.13 6.66
CA GLU A 154 -1.55 34.13 8.11
C GLU A 154 -0.59 33.03 8.58
N ASP A 155 -0.72 31.81 8.07
CA ASP A 155 0.15 30.68 8.43
C ASP A 155 1.60 30.90 7.96
N LEU A 156 1.76 31.40 6.72
CA LEU A 156 3.04 31.77 6.13
C LEU A 156 3.71 32.94 6.88
N ALA A 157 2.93 33.92 7.33
CA ALA A 157 3.42 35.04 8.13
C ALA A 157 3.87 34.62 9.53
N ALA A 158 3.20 33.61 10.12
CA ALA A 158 3.51 33.12 11.46
C ALA A 158 4.75 32.20 11.53
N HIS A 159 5.12 31.51 10.44
CA HIS A 159 6.20 30.50 10.44
C HIS A 159 7.34 30.67 9.41
N PRO A 160 7.82 31.89 9.06
CA PRO A 160 8.72 32.08 7.93
C PRO A 160 10.17 31.62 8.14
N LYS A 161 10.63 31.40 9.39
CA LYS A 161 12.07 31.18 9.69
C LYS A 161 12.46 29.76 10.12
N GLN A 162 11.53 28.93 10.58
CA GLN A 162 11.85 27.64 11.20
C GLN A 162 11.93 26.48 10.19
N ASN A 163 11.17 26.53 9.10
CA ASN A 163 11.14 25.44 8.11
C ASN A 163 12.35 25.48 7.14
N TRP A 164 12.81 26.66 6.73
CA TRP A 164 13.89 26.78 5.76
C TRP A 164 15.31 26.65 6.37
N LYS A 165 15.49 27.08 7.63
CA LYS A 165 16.81 27.08 8.29
C LYS A 165 17.26 25.67 8.68
N ARG A 166 16.32 24.80 9.09
CA ARG A 166 16.58 23.38 9.42
C ARG A 166 16.94 22.56 8.19
N ALA A 167 16.25 22.79 7.06
CA ALA A 167 16.64 22.19 5.78
C ALA A 167 18.02 22.71 5.31
N ARG A 168 18.34 23.99 5.50
CA ARG A 168 19.62 24.54 5.03
C ARG A 168 20.89 24.02 5.74
N GLU A 169 20.77 23.53 6.98
CA GLU A 169 21.91 23.21 7.84
C GLU A 169 22.30 21.72 7.87
N GLN A 170 21.47 20.81 7.31
CA GLN A 170 21.67 19.36 7.44
C GLN A 170 22.10 18.61 6.16
N ILE A 171 22.20 19.27 4.99
CA ILE A 171 21.90 18.55 3.73
C ILE A 171 23.10 18.10 2.89
N LEU A 172 24.30 18.67 2.99
CA LEU A 172 25.33 18.41 1.97
C LEU A 172 26.73 18.36 2.56
N SER A 173 27.59 17.51 1.98
CA SER A 173 29.03 17.66 2.13
C SER A 173 29.42 19.08 1.72
N GLU A 174 30.51 19.62 2.27
CA GLU A 174 30.90 21.00 1.97
C GLU A 174 31.14 21.21 0.46
N GLU A 175 31.49 20.15 -0.28
CA GLU A 175 31.61 20.11 -1.73
C GLU A 175 30.25 20.18 -2.45
N ASP A 176 29.28 19.32 -2.11
CA ASP A 176 27.95 19.37 -2.75
C ASP A 176 27.25 20.73 -2.48
N ARG A 177 27.54 21.31 -1.32
CA ARG A 177 27.04 22.63 -0.92
C ARG A 177 27.60 23.75 -1.80
N SER A 178 28.79 23.60 -2.38
CA SER A 178 29.36 24.59 -3.30
C SER A 178 28.63 24.57 -4.64
N ILE A 179 28.32 23.38 -5.17
CA ILE A 179 27.61 23.20 -6.44
C ILE A 179 26.22 23.84 -6.39
N ILE A 180 25.46 23.58 -5.31
CA ILE A 180 24.13 24.19 -5.15
C ILE A 180 24.25 25.70 -4.97
N LYS A 181 25.23 26.20 -4.20
CA LYS A 181 25.45 27.64 -4.03
C LYS A 181 25.76 28.35 -5.35
N ASP A 182 26.55 27.72 -6.23
CA ASP A 182 26.90 28.28 -7.53
C ASP A 182 25.70 28.29 -8.49
N LEU A 183 24.88 27.23 -8.49
CA LEU A 183 23.62 27.15 -9.25
C LEU A 183 22.54 28.12 -8.73
N TRP A 184 22.62 28.55 -7.48
CA TRP A 184 21.64 29.43 -6.81
C TRP A 184 22.00 30.91 -6.85
N LYS A 185 23.05 31.32 -7.57
CA LYS A 185 23.33 32.75 -7.75
C LYS A 185 22.15 33.40 -8.47
N THR A 186 21.39 34.23 -7.76
CA THR A 186 20.07 34.77 -8.16
C THR A 186 20.08 35.62 -9.42
N ASP A 187 21.26 35.99 -9.90
CA ASP A 187 21.44 36.92 -11.02
C ASP A 187 21.83 36.21 -12.33
N CYS A 188 21.85 34.87 -12.35
CA CYS A 188 22.18 34.14 -13.57
C CYS A 188 21.02 34.11 -14.57
N THR A 189 21.32 34.41 -15.82
CA THR A 189 20.43 34.18 -16.97
C THR A 189 20.19 32.68 -17.17
N GLU A 190 19.12 32.32 -17.88
CA GLU A 190 18.80 30.93 -18.24
C GLU A 190 19.98 30.23 -18.96
N GLN A 191 20.65 30.93 -19.87
CA GLN A 191 21.83 30.40 -20.57
C GLN A 191 23.02 30.16 -19.63
N GLU A 192 23.24 31.03 -18.65
CA GLU A 192 24.28 30.84 -17.64
C GLU A 192 23.96 29.67 -16.72
N MET A 193 22.69 29.51 -16.34
CA MET A 193 22.22 28.37 -15.55
C MET A 193 22.42 27.04 -16.29
N HIS A 194 22.09 26.97 -17.59
CA HIS A 194 22.38 25.80 -18.41
C HIS A 194 23.88 25.50 -18.50
N LYS A 195 24.71 26.52 -18.75
CA LYS A 195 26.17 26.35 -18.78
C LYS A 195 26.73 25.86 -17.45
N LEU A 196 26.24 26.39 -16.32
CA LEU A 196 26.62 25.94 -14.98
C LEU A 196 26.17 24.50 -14.73
N PHE A 197 24.93 24.16 -15.11
CA PHE A 197 24.43 22.79 -14.97
C PHE A 197 25.27 21.80 -15.78
N ASP A 198 25.54 22.10 -17.05
CA ASP A 198 26.38 21.25 -17.90
C ASP A 198 27.82 21.17 -17.39
N ALA A 199 28.36 22.25 -16.82
CA ALA A 199 29.68 22.24 -16.17
C ALA A 199 29.72 21.34 -14.92
N HIS A 200 28.61 21.20 -14.20
CA HIS A 200 28.49 20.34 -13.01
C HIS A 200 27.90 18.96 -13.29
N ARG A 201 27.42 18.70 -14.50
CA ARG A 201 26.70 17.47 -14.88
C ARG A 201 27.45 16.20 -14.47
N GLN A 202 28.73 16.11 -14.82
CA GLN A 202 29.54 14.94 -14.49
C GLN A 202 29.67 14.72 -12.98
N THR A 203 29.86 15.80 -12.21
CA THR A 203 29.95 15.72 -10.74
C THR A 203 28.61 15.28 -10.14
N ILE A 204 27.49 15.81 -10.65
CA ILE A 204 26.15 15.42 -10.22
C ILE A 204 25.90 13.93 -10.53
N GLU A 205 26.24 13.48 -11.74
CA GLU A 205 26.09 12.07 -12.13
C GLU A 205 26.92 11.13 -11.23
N VAL A 206 28.16 11.49 -10.92
CA VAL A 206 29.02 10.73 -9.99
C VAL A 206 28.39 10.68 -8.59
N ALA A 207 27.92 11.82 -8.07
CA ALA A 207 27.28 11.89 -6.76
C ALA A 207 26.02 11.01 -6.70
N ILE A 208 25.20 11.00 -7.76
CA ILE A 208 24.01 10.14 -7.87
C ILE A 208 24.40 8.66 -7.86
N VAL A 209 25.41 8.28 -8.64
CA VAL A 209 25.91 6.90 -8.71
C VAL A 209 26.44 6.43 -7.35
N ASP A 210 27.21 7.26 -6.67
CA ASP A 210 27.77 6.94 -5.35
C ASP A 210 26.70 6.87 -4.27
N TRP A 211 25.73 7.78 -4.28
CA TRP A 211 24.56 7.74 -3.40
C TRP A 211 23.75 6.45 -3.61
N LYS A 212 23.43 6.10 -4.87
CA LYS A 212 22.75 4.85 -5.22
C LYS A 212 23.53 3.63 -4.73
N ARG A 213 24.84 3.60 -4.96
CA ARG A 213 25.73 2.51 -4.50
C ARG A 213 25.74 2.39 -2.98
N GLY A 214 25.67 3.53 -2.28
CA GLY A 214 25.56 3.60 -0.82
C GLY A 214 24.28 2.94 -0.31
N ILE A 215 23.13 3.30 -0.87
CA ILE A 215 21.82 2.70 -0.54
C ILE A 215 21.84 1.18 -0.80
N GLU A 216 22.26 0.77 -2.00
CA GLU A 216 22.33 -0.65 -2.37
C GLU A 216 23.25 -1.44 -1.43
N SER A 217 24.41 -0.87 -1.09
CA SER A 217 25.36 -1.53 -0.20
C SER A 217 24.82 -1.65 1.22
N HIS A 218 24.11 -0.64 1.71
CA HIS A 218 23.43 -0.68 3.01
C HIS A 218 22.42 -1.84 3.07
N PHE A 219 21.46 -1.88 2.15
CA PHE A 219 20.44 -2.94 2.16
C PHE A 219 21.03 -4.33 1.89
N ALA A 220 22.00 -4.45 0.99
CA ALA A 220 22.70 -5.71 0.78
C ALA A 220 23.40 -6.19 2.06
N SER A 221 24.01 -5.28 2.83
CA SER A 221 24.63 -5.62 4.12
C SER A 221 23.62 -6.18 5.12
N LEU A 222 22.41 -5.61 5.21
CA LEU A 222 21.33 -6.12 6.07
C LEU A 222 20.96 -7.56 5.72
N VAL A 223 20.89 -7.89 4.42
CA VAL A 223 20.62 -9.24 3.93
C VAL A 223 21.76 -10.20 4.30
N TYR A 224 23.02 -9.82 4.06
CA TYR A 224 24.17 -10.68 4.35
C TYR A 224 24.34 -10.96 5.84
N MET A 225 24.15 -9.94 6.69
CA MET A 225 24.26 -10.09 8.15
C MET A 225 23.26 -11.11 8.70
N LYS A 226 22.00 -11.05 8.26
CA LYS A 226 20.93 -11.92 8.78
C LYS A 226 20.90 -13.32 8.17
N ARG A 227 21.37 -13.49 6.93
CA ARG A 227 21.51 -14.82 6.31
C ARG A 227 22.67 -15.65 6.89
N GLY A 228 23.50 -15.05 7.73
CA GLY A 228 24.56 -15.76 8.44
C GLY A 228 25.71 -16.17 7.51
N SER A 229 26.13 -15.28 6.60
CA SER A 229 27.30 -15.49 5.74
C SER A 229 28.55 -15.83 6.56
N ARG A 230 28.79 -17.13 6.75
CA ARG A 230 30.07 -17.75 7.09
C ARG A 230 30.56 -18.72 5.99
N ALA A 231 29.90 -18.80 4.84
CA ALA A 231 30.42 -19.56 3.71
C ALA A 231 30.66 -18.63 2.50
N PRO A 232 31.82 -17.97 2.42
CA PRO A 232 32.30 -17.38 1.17
C PRO A 232 32.37 -18.50 0.13
N GLY A 233 31.45 -18.49 -0.85
CA GLY A 233 31.38 -19.53 -1.89
C GLY A 233 29.96 -19.92 -2.31
N HIS A 234 28.92 -19.61 -1.51
CA HIS A 234 27.55 -19.57 -2.05
C HIS A 234 27.35 -18.23 -2.73
N THR A 235 27.90 -18.08 -3.93
CA THR A 235 27.51 -17.02 -4.85
C THR A 235 26.00 -17.10 -4.96
N ILE A 236 25.31 -16.08 -4.45
CA ILE A 236 23.88 -15.92 -4.66
C ILE A 236 23.78 -15.65 -6.15
N ASN A 237 23.72 -16.71 -6.95
CA ASN A 237 23.77 -16.59 -8.40
C ASN A 237 22.48 -15.89 -8.80
N PRO A 238 22.50 -14.56 -9.04
CA PRO A 238 21.30 -13.76 -9.16
C PRO A 238 20.85 -13.86 -10.60
N THR A 239 20.78 -15.09 -11.12
CA THR A 239 20.05 -15.37 -12.34
C THR A 239 18.59 -15.22 -11.99
N LEU A 240 18.12 -13.98 -11.94
CA LEU A 240 16.72 -13.62 -12.16
C LEU A 240 16.28 -14.41 -13.38
N LEU A 241 15.09 -15.01 -13.30
CA LEU A 241 14.55 -15.83 -14.39
C LEU A 241 14.77 -15.12 -15.72
N GLN A 242 15.64 -15.69 -16.56
CA GLN A 242 15.52 -15.53 -18.00
C GLN A 242 14.14 -16.09 -18.31
N PHE A 243 13.16 -15.20 -18.51
CA PHE A 243 12.10 -15.55 -19.45
C PHE A 243 12.78 -16.03 -20.72
N GLU A 244 12.18 -16.95 -21.47
CA GLU A 244 12.74 -17.51 -22.70
C GLU A 244 13.16 -16.43 -23.73
N SER A 245 12.78 -15.17 -23.50
CA SER A 245 13.43 -13.98 -24.04
C SER A 245 14.94 -13.94 -23.72
N LYS A 246 15.76 -14.03 -24.76
CA LYS A 246 17.23 -13.97 -24.70
C LYS A 246 17.81 -12.72 -24.01
N CYS A 247 16.99 -11.71 -23.71
CA CYS A 247 17.43 -10.48 -23.08
C CYS A 247 17.07 -10.49 -21.58
N ASN A 248 18.09 -10.57 -20.71
CA ASN A 248 17.91 -10.28 -19.29
C ASN A 248 17.73 -8.75 -19.13
N PRO A 249 16.54 -8.24 -18.76
CA PRO A 249 16.31 -6.81 -18.61
C PRO A 249 17.14 -6.22 -17.46
N PHE A 250 17.72 -7.07 -16.61
CA PHE A 250 18.53 -6.68 -15.47
C PHE A 250 20.04 -6.80 -15.70
N ALA A 251 20.48 -7.13 -16.92
CA ALA A 251 21.90 -7.40 -17.21
C ALA A 251 22.84 -6.24 -16.86
N ASN A 252 22.34 -4.99 -16.93
CA ASN A 252 23.12 -3.78 -16.66
C ASN A 252 23.17 -3.41 -15.17
N TYR A 253 22.43 -4.11 -14.30
CA TYR A 253 22.44 -3.84 -12.86
C TYR A 253 23.59 -4.57 -12.16
N THR A 254 24.08 -3.96 -11.08
CA THR A 254 25.05 -4.59 -10.18
C THR A 254 24.47 -5.85 -9.56
N GLU A 255 25.32 -6.82 -9.17
CA GLU A 255 24.88 -8.05 -8.51
C GLU A 255 24.04 -7.77 -7.25
N LYS A 256 24.45 -6.77 -6.45
CA LYS A 256 23.72 -6.31 -5.26
C LYS A 256 22.33 -5.81 -5.63
N HIS A 257 22.22 -4.99 -6.67
CA HIS A 257 20.94 -4.47 -7.12
C HIS A 257 20.04 -5.60 -7.62
N GLN A 258 20.55 -6.49 -8.48
CA GLN A 258 19.80 -7.66 -8.95
C GLN A 258 19.30 -8.54 -7.80
N MET A 259 20.13 -8.75 -6.76
CA MET A 259 19.72 -9.42 -5.54
C MET A 259 18.57 -8.68 -4.84
N LEU A 260 18.71 -7.38 -4.59
CA LEU A 260 17.69 -6.57 -3.91
C LEU A 260 16.37 -6.49 -4.70
N LEU A 261 16.42 -6.65 -6.02
CA LEU A 261 15.23 -6.70 -6.88
C LEU A 261 14.49 -8.05 -6.83
N GLN A 262 15.00 -9.09 -6.15
CA GLN A 262 14.31 -10.37 -6.05
C GLN A 262 13.01 -10.27 -5.26
N GLY A 263 11.98 -11.00 -5.69
CA GLY A 263 10.63 -10.95 -5.10
C GLY A 263 10.54 -11.45 -3.66
N ASP A 264 11.57 -12.14 -3.15
CA ASP A 264 11.68 -12.57 -1.75
C ASP A 264 12.55 -11.66 -0.88
N MET A 265 13.13 -10.57 -1.41
CA MET A 265 13.86 -9.61 -0.59
C MET A 265 12.89 -8.64 0.08
N LEU A 266 12.60 -8.94 1.34
CA LEU A 266 11.64 -8.20 2.14
C LEU A 266 12.30 -7.64 3.38
N PHE A 267 11.88 -6.43 3.71
CA PHE A 267 12.32 -5.67 4.87
C PHE A 267 11.11 -5.30 5.72
N TYR A 268 11.35 -4.65 6.83
CA TYR A 268 10.31 -3.98 7.62
C TYR A 268 10.91 -2.76 8.29
N ASP A 269 10.04 -1.81 8.62
CA ASP A 269 10.38 -0.63 9.41
C ASP A 269 10.33 -1.00 10.89
N ALA A 270 11.49 -1.00 11.54
CA ALA A 270 11.67 -1.36 12.94
C ALA A 270 11.16 -0.29 13.91
N LYS A 271 10.96 0.96 13.46
CA LYS A 271 10.36 2.01 14.30
C LYS A 271 8.85 1.85 14.41
N LYS A 272 8.20 1.23 13.42
CA LYS A 272 6.77 0.94 13.47
C LYS A 272 6.50 -0.22 14.43
N SER A 273 6.10 0.12 15.65
CA SER A 273 5.63 -0.85 16.64
C SER A 273 4.36 -1.52 16.14
N SER A 274 4.51 -2.70 15.53
CA SER A 274 3.40 -3.59 15.22
C SER A 274 3.74 -4.97 15.77
N PRO A 275 2.77 -5.66 16.42
CA PRO A 275 2.97 -7.03 16.87
C PRO A 275 3.35 -8.01 15.76
N LEU A 276 3.09 -7.67 14.50
CA LEU A 276 3.62 -8.35 13.34
C LEU A 276 4.09 -7.31 12.32
N PRO A 277 5.40 -7.20 12.08
CA PRO A 277 5.92 -6.25 11.10
C PRO A 277 5.30 -6.45 9.72
N ILE A 278 5.06 -5.34 9.02
CA ILE A 278 4.54 -5.32 7.65
C ILE A 278 5.73 -5.53 6.71
N PRO A 279 5.71 -6.55 5.84
CA PRO A 279 6.76 -6.71 4.84
C PRO A 279 6.78 -5.53 3.85
N ILE A 280 7.96 -5.07 3.48
CA ILE A 280 8.18 -3.97 2.53
C ILE A 280 9.22 -4.44 1.51
N THR A 281 8.96 -4.25 0.23
CA THR A 281 9.94 -4.55 -0.82
C THR A 281 10.98 -3.43 -0.91
N TYR A 282 12.16 -3.72 -1.48
CA TYR A 282 13.17 -2.70 -1.75
C TYR A 282 12.60 -1.52 -2.56
N GLY A 283 11.84 -1.79 -3.63
CA GLY A 283 11.20 -0.75 -4.43
C GLY A 283 10.20 0.12 -3.65
N ASN A 284 9.43 -0.48 -2.73
CA ASN A 284 8.52 0.28 -1.88
C ASN A 284 9.26 1.20 -0.88
N ILE A 285 10.42 0.79 -0.36
CA ILE A 285 11.23 1.66 0.50
C ILE A 285 11.69 2.87 -0.29
N LEU A 286 12.22 2.62 -1.50
CA LEU A 286 12.68 3.70 -2.37
C LEU A 286 11.54 4.69 -2.70
N GLN A 287 10.32 4.20 -2.89
CA GLN A 287 9.15 5.04 -3.14
C GLN A 287 8.66 5.78 -1.87
N GLN A 288 8.57 5.11 -0.73
CA GLN A 288 8.04 5.68 0.52
C GLN A 288 8.92 6.77 1.10
N ASP A 289 10.25 6.62 0.96
CA ASP A 289 11.22 7.56 1.49
C ASP A 289 11.62 8.65 0.50
N GLY A 290 10.93 8.75 -0.64
CA GLY A 290 11.21 9.75 -1.68
C GLY A 290 12.58 9.58 -2.36
N LEU A 291 13.15 8.37 -2.30
CA LEU A 291 14.43 8.04 -2.96
C LEU A 291 14.24 7.79 -4.46
N ILE A 292 13.01 7.45 -4.87
CA ILE A 292 12.59 7.49 -6.27
C ILE A 292 11.50 8.54 -6.38
N ALA A 293 11.67 9.45 -7.34
CA ALA A 293 10.61 10.36 -7.68
C ALA A 293 9.45 9.61 -8.31
N SER A 294 8.28 9.77 -7.70
CA SER A 294 7.02 9.50 -8.36
C SER A 294 6.75 10.61 -9.40
N PRO A 295 6.13 10.31 -10.55
CA PRO A 295 5.60 11.35 -11.44
C PRO A 295 4.69 12.35 -10.69
N SER A 296 3.98 11.89 -9.65
CA SER A 296 3.16 12.74 -8.79
C SER A 296 3.98 13.65 -7.87
N SER A 297 5.26 13.34 -7.62
CA SER A 297 6.16 14.18 -6.81
C SER A 297 6.92 15.25 -7.61
N LEU A 298 6.70 15.33 -8.93
CA LEU A 298 7.20 16.43 -9.76
C LEU A 298 6.41 17.74 -9.55
N GLU A 299 5.37 17.74 -8.71
CA GLU A 299 4.69 18.98 -8.34
C GLU A 299 5.63 19.88 -7.51
N PRO A 300 5.96 21.11 -7.98
CA PRO A 300 7.05 21.94 -7.45
C PRO A 300 6.94 22.35 -5.98
N LEU A 301 5.79 22.13 -5.35
CA LEU A 301 5.46 22.61 -4.01
C LEU A 301 5.33 21.49 -2.95
N SER A 302 5.40 20.21 -3.35
CA SER A 302 5.19 19.06 -2.44
C SER A 302 6.49 18.31 -2.09
N MET A 303 7.64 18.79 -2.57
CA MET A 303 8.94 18.19 -2.28
C MET A 303 9.40 18.47 -0.84
N SER A 304 8.74 17.84 0.13
CA SER A 304 9.29 17.62 1.47
C SER A 304 10.35 16.52 1.39
N PHE A 305 11.48 16.84 0.75
CA PHE A 305 12.64 15.98 0.84
C PHE A 305 13.11 15.96 2.29
N SER A 306 12.79 14.87 3.00
CA SER A 306 13.56 14.52 4.19
C SER A 306 14.97 14.20 3.68
N PRO A 307 15.98 15.03 3.98
CA PRO A 307 17.25 14.99 3.25
C PRO A 307 18.07 13.73 3.51
N GLN A 308 17.71 12.98 4.53
CA GLN A 308 18.23 11.65 4.79
C GLN A 308 17.05 10.79 5.23
N ALA A 309 16.58 9.94 4.32
CA ALA A 309 15.87 8.75 4.76
C ALA A 309 16.80 8.03 5.74
N ASP A 310 16.38 7.90 7.00
CA ASP A 310 17.15 7.14 7.99
C ASP A 310 17.07 5.67 7.60
N LEU A 311 17.97 5.19 6.75
CA LEU A 311 17.94 3.83 6.23
C LEU A 311 18.16 2.78 7.36
N ASN A 312 18.62 3.21 8.53
CA ASN A 312 18.82 2.33 9.69
C ASN A 312 17.50 1.92 10.35
N VAL A 313 16.37 2.54 9.99
CA VAL A 313 15.05 2.09 10.46
C VAL A 313 14.64 0.77 9.86
N TYR A 314 15.25 0.38 8.74
CA TYR A 314 14.88 -0.84 8.04
C TYR A 314 15.72 -2.02 8.48
N GLU A 315 15.06 -3.15 8.66
CA GLU A 315 15.70 -4.42 8.91
C GLU A 315 15.28 -5.47 7.89
N PHE A 316 16.18 -6.41 7.58
CA PHE A 316 15.85 -7.55 6.72
C PHE A 316 14.87 -8.51 7.41
N TYR A 317 13.75 -8.79 6.75
CA TYR A 317 12.66 -9.59 7.29
C TYR A 317 12.82 -11.08 6.94
N LEU A 318 13.71 -11.78 7.64
CA LEU A 318 14.03 -13.18 7.34
C LEU A 318 12.80 -14.11 7.25
N LYS A 319 11.82 -13.97 8.16
CA LYS A 319 10.60 -14.80 8.13
C LYS A 319 9.75 -14.54 6.88
N ALA A 320 9.59 -13.28 6.49
CA ALA A 320 8.85 -12.92 5.28
C ALA A 320 9.58 -13.43 4.03
N HIS A 321 10.91 -13.29 4.00
CA HIS A 321 11.75 -13.84 2.94
C HIS A 321 11.55 -15.35 2.74
N LEU A 322 11.57 -16.14 3.82
CA LEU A 322 11.36 -17.59 3.72
C LEU A 322 9.97 -17.96 3.19
N VAL A 323 8.94 -17.24 3.64
CA VAL A 323 7.55 -17.41 3.15
C VAL A 323 7.46 -17.06 1.66
N ALA A 324 7.99 -15.89 1.26
CA ALA A 324 8.00 -15.43 -0.12
C ALA A 324 8.70 -16.43 -1.05
N ARG A 325 9.86 -16.95 -0.63
CA ARG A 325 10.61 -17.96 -1.38
C ARG A 325 9.83 -19.27 -1.55
N ALA A 326 9.19 -19.76 -0.49
CA ALA A 326 8.34 -20.94 -0.57
C ALA A 326 7.14 -20.75 -1.53
N LEU A 327 6.50 -19.58 -1.46
CA LEU A 327 5.41 -19.21 -2.37
C LEU A 327 5.88 -19.18 -3.84
N MET A 328 7.01 -18.54 -4.12
CA MET A 328 7.58 -18.48 -5.48
C MET A 328 7.98 -19.86 -6.01
N ILE A 329 8.57 -20.72 -5.17
CA ILE A 329 8.86 -22.12 -5.53
C ILE A 329 7.56 -22.85 -5.89
N SER A 330 6.51 -22.68 -5.08
CA SER A 330 5.21 -23.30 -5.35
C SER A 330 4.57 -22.83 -6.66
N MET A 331 4.82 -21.58 -7.07
CA MET A 331 4.35 -21.02 -8.34
C MET A 331 5.30 -21.31 -9.51
N ARG A 332 6.38 -22.09 -9.27
CA ARG A 332 7.43 -22.40 -10.26
C ARG A 332 8.15 -21.18 -10.81
N ILE A 333 8.24 -20.11 -10.03
CA ILE A 333 8.96 -18.87 -10.38
C ILE A 333 9.96 -18.45 -9.28
N PRO A 334 10.88 -19.34 -8.84
CA PRO A 334 11.71 -19.16 -7.65
C PRO A 334 12.69 -17.97 -7.70
N LYS A 335 12.89 -17.38 -8.88
CA LYS A 335 13.84 -16.27 -9.13
C LYS A 335 13.14 -15.09 -9.79
N ALA A 336 11.85 -14.91 -9.52
CA ALA A 336 11.10 -13.75 -9.99
C ALA A 336 11.58 -12.48 -9.28
N SER A 337 11.58 -11.36 -10.01
CA SER A 337 11.79 -10.04 -9.42
C SER A 337 10.53 -9.54 -8.72
N TYR A 338 10.67 -8.60 -7.79
CA TYR A 338 9.50 -7.90 -7.24
C TYR A 338 8.77 -7.13 -8.34
N HIS A 339 9.46 -6.63 -9.38
CA HIS A 339 8.82 -5.96 -10.52
C HIS A 339 7.84 -6.88 -11.24
N LEU A 340 8.24 -8.14 -11.47
CA LEU A 340 7.33 -9.14 -12.03
C LEU A 340 6.15 -9.36 -11.08
N MET A 341 6.40 -9.50 -9.77
CA MET A 341 5.34 -9.68 -8.77
C MET A 341 4.38 -8.50 -8.70
N ALA A 342 4.89 -7.28 -8.80
CA ALA A 342 4.10 -6.06 -8.81
C ALA A 342 3.32 -5.89 -10.13
N GLY A 343 3.92 -6.28 -11.26
CA GLY A 343 3.28 -6.25 -12.59
C GLY A 343 2.12 -7.26 -12.71
N LEU A 344 2.16 -8.37 -11.98
CA LEU A 344 1.02 -9.28 -11.83
C LEU A 344 -0.11 -8.70 -10.96
N GLY A 345 0.15 -7.56 -10.30
CA GLY A 345 -0.87 -6.78 -9.58
C GLY A 345 -1.39 -7.45 -8.31
N GLY A 346 -2.67 -7.19 -8.03
CA GLY A 346 -3.42 -7.74 -6.90
C GLY A 346 -4.00 -9.14 -7.18
N GLU A 347 -3.54 -9.83 -8.22
CA GLU A 347 -4.17 -11.07 -8.70
C GLU A 347 -3.69 -12.34 -7.99
N PHE A 348 -3.02 -12.22 -6.84
CA PHE A 348 -2.62 -13.39 -6.07
C PHE A 348 -3.75 -13.84 -5.15
N ARG A 349 -3.83 -15.15 -4.92
CA ARG A 349 -4.68 -15.73 -3.87
C ARG A 349 -3.97 -16.87 -3.14
N CYS A 350 -4.38 -17.10 -1.91
CA CYS A 350 -3.94 -18.28 -1.16
C CYS A 350 -4.71 -19.52 -1.64
N GLU A 351 -4.00 -20.54 -2.11
CA GLU A 351 -4.60 -21.78 -2.60
C GLU A 351 -4.77 -22.85 -1.51
N ARG A 352 -4.32 -22.53 -0.28
CA ARG A 352 -4.37 -23.45 0.86
C ARG A 352 -5.47 -23.15 1.86
N CYS A 353 -5.98 -21.92 1.89
CA CYS A 353 -7.11 -21.56 2.73
C CYS A 353 -8.36 -21.27 1.87
N PHE A 354 -9.42 -20.85 2.53
CA PHE A 354 -10.68 -20.49 1.88
C PHE A 354 -10.82 -18.98 1.63
N ASP A 355 -9.78 -18.20 1.95
CA ASP A 355 -9.74 -16.78 1.66
C ASP A 355 -9.61 -16.60 0.14
N ALA A 356 -10.74 -16.32 -0.51
CA ALA A 356 -10.80 -16.09 -1.95
C ALA A 356 -10.39 -14.66 -2.35
N ARG A 357 -9.95 -13.84 -1.38
CA ARG A 357 -9.59 -12.46 -1.64
C ARG A 357 -8.35 -12.38 -2.53
N LYS A 358 -8.49 -11.61 -3.61
CA LYS A 358 -7.38 -11.10 -4.42
C LYS A 358 -6.52 -10.18 -3.57
N VAL A 359 -5.23 -10.50 -3.49
CA VAL A 359 -4.26 -9.78 -2.68
C VAL A 359 -3.01 -9.46 -3.50
N THR A 360 -2.36 -8.37 -3.15
CA THR A 360 -1.02 -8.07 -3.67
C THR A 360 -0.01 -9.11 -3.17
N TRP A 361 1.15 -9.19 -3.83
CA TRP A 361 2.24 -10.08 -3.42
C TRP A 361 2.62 -9.92 -1.93
N VAL A 362 2.80 -8.67 -1.48
CA VAL A 362 3.15 -8.34 -0.08
C VAL A 362 2.04 -8.75 0.88
N GLU A 363 0.78 -8.55 0.51
CA GLU A 363 -0.37 -8.95 1.32
C GLU A 363 -0.50 -10.48 1.41
N LEU A 364 -0.19 -11.23 0.34
CA LEU A 364 -0.16 -12.69 0.39
C LEU A 364 0.91 -13.20 1.36
N ILE A 365 2.12 -12.64 1.30
CA ILE A 365 3.18 -12.98 2.25
C ILE A 365 2.75 -12.66 3.68
N ARG A 366 2.16 -11.48 3.89
CA ARG A 366 1.61 -11.07 5.18
C ARG A 366 0.52 -12.04 5.66
N HIS A 367 -0.38 -12.47 4.78
CA HIS A 367 -1.43 -13.46 5.09
C HIS A 367 -0.82 -14.73 5.67
N TYR A 368 0.22 -15.29 5.04
CA TYR A 368 0.92 -16.47 5.57
C TYR A 368 1.61 -16.21 6.92
N LEU A 369 2.23 -15.05 7.12
CA LEU A 369 2.87 -14.69 8.40
C LEU A 369 1.85 -14.58 9.53
N VAL A 370 0.72 -13.92 9.28
CA VAL A 370 -0.40 -13.77 10.22
C VAL A 370 -0.99 -15.14 10.54
N ALA A 371 -1.33 -15.93 9.52
CA ALA A 371 -1.97 -17.23 9.72
C ALA A 371 -1.05 -18.19 10.50
N ASN A 372 0.26 -18.18 10.24
CA ASN A 372 1.23 -18.94 11.01
C ASN A 372 1.35 -18.49 12.46
N LYS A 373 1.28 -17.17 12.73
CA LYS A 373 1.26 -16.63 14.11
C LYS A 373 -0.03 -17.04 14.82
N ALA A 374 -1.18 -16.85 14.18
CA ALA A 374 -2.49 -17.20 14.71
C ALA A 374 -2.59 -18.71 15.02
N PHE A 375 -2.09 -19.57 14.13
CA PHE A 375 -2.03 -21.01 14.37
C PHE A 375 -1.27 -21.34 15.67
N LYS A 376 -0.10 -20.74 15.91
CA LYS A 376 0.68 -20.98 17.13
C LYS A 376 -0.05 -20.55 18.40
N THR A 377 -0.78 -19.43 18.34
CA THR A 377 -1.63 -18.97 19.45
C THR A 377 -2.77 -19.94 19.70
N ASN A 378 -3.48 -20.34 18.63
CA ASN A 378 -4.65 -21.21 18.71
C ASN A 378 -4.29 -22.65 19.08
N LEU A 379 -3.11 -23.15 18.71
CA LEU A 379 -2.65 -24.49 19.07
C LEU A 379 -2.61 -24.69 20.59
N LYS A 380 -2.24 -23.64 21.35
CA LYS A 380 -2.26 -23.71 22.82
C LYS A 380 -3.69 -23.83 23.36
N ALA A 381 -4.62 -23.03 22.84
CA ALA A 381 -6.03 -23.10 23.21
C ALA A 381 -6.62 -24.48 22.84
N PHE A 382 -6.22 -25.01 21.70
CA PHE A 382 -6.66 -26.31 21.20
C PHE A 382 -6.25 -27.47 22.11
N CYS A 383 -4.98 -27.48 22.56
CA CYS A 383 -4.50 -28.51 23.50
C CYS A 383 -5.29 -28.55 24.82
N LEU A 384 -5.91 -27.44 25.24
CA LEU A 384 -6.69 -27.38 26.48
C LEU A 384 -8.08 -28.01 26.35
N VAL A 385 -8.63 -28.09 25.14
CA VAL A 385 -9.99 -28.62 24.90
C VAL A 385 -10.02 -30.16 25.01
N GLY A 386 -8.85 -30.83 25.02
CA GLY A 386 -8.72 -32.25 25.35
C GLY A 386 -9.39 -33.22 24.37
N ARG A 387 -9.80 -32.76 23.19
CA ARG A 387 -10.43 -33.59 22.16
C ARG A 387 -9.41 -34.17 21.20
N ASN A 388 -9.67 -35.40 20.74
CA ASN A 388 -8.96 -36.06 19.65
C ASN A 388 -9.27 -35.45 18.27
N VAL A 389 -9.41 -34.13 18.19
CA VAL A 389 -9.56 -33.42 16.92
C VAL A 389 -8.16 -33.06 16.45
N MET A 390 -7.88 -33.16 15.16
CA MET A 390 -6.61 -32.67 14.60
C MET A 390 -6.77 -31.20 14.22
N TYR A 391 -5.71 -30.41 14.40
CA TYR A 391 -5.67 -29.02 13.91
C TYR A 391 -4.34 -28.78 13.20
N ARG A 392 -4.36 -28.84 11.87
CA ARG A 392 -3.19 -28.69 11.00
C ARG A 392 -3.03 -27.26 10.52
N ASN A 393 -1.78 -26.81 10.48
CA ASN A 393 -1.44 -25.51 9.90
C ASN A 393 -1.31 -25.61 8.38
N VAL A 394 -2.38 -25.32 7.65
CA VAL A 394 -2.34 -25.32 6.18
C VAL A 394 -1.34 -24.30 5.61
N HIS A 395 -0.97 -23.26 6.36
CA HIS A 395 0.01 -22.24 5.96
C HIS A 395 1.46 -22.59 6.33
N ASN A 396 1.70 -23.78 6.90
CA ASN A 396 3.05 -24.23 7.16
C ASN A 396 3.76 -24.54 5.85
N ILE A 397 4.85 -23.83 5.58
CA ILE A 397 5.65 -23.94 4.37
C ILE A 397 6.37 -25.29 4.28
N ASP A 398 6.64 -25.93 5.41
CA ASP A 398 7.36 -27.21 5.49
C ASP A 398 6.45 -28.42 5.33
N LEU A 399 5.12 -28.24 5.32
CA LEU A 399 4.20 -29.36 5.14
C LEU A 399 4.11 -29.74 3.65
N PRO A 400 4.32 -31.02 3.31
CA PRO A 400 4.17 -31.54 1.95
C PRO A 400 2.69 -31.68 1.61
N ILE A 401 1.98 -30.56 1.49
CA ILE A 401 0.62 -30.51 0.98
C ILE A 401 0.74 -30.52 -0.55
N LYS A 402 0.07 -31.46 -1.23
CA LYS A 402 0.10 -31.60 -2.69
C LYS A 402 -0.39 -30.35 -3.44
N ARG A 403 -1.11 -29.46 -2.75
CA ARG A 403 -1.67 -28.25 -3.34
C ARG A 403 -0.65 -27.12 -3.40
N PRO A 404 -0.73 -26.28 -4.44
CA PRO A 404 0.05 -25.06 -4.47
C PRO A 404 -0.27 -24.17 -3.28
N MET A 405 0.71 -23.36 -2.87
CA MET A 405 0.56 -22.36 -1.82
C MET A 405 -0.17 -21.12 -2.32
N ALA A 406 0.14 -20.73 -3.55
CA ALA A 406 -0.34 -19.53 -4.20
C ALA A 406 -0.75 -19.84 -5.62
N GLY A 407 -1.73 -19.08 -6.11
CA GLY A 407 -2.21 -19.14 -7.48
C GLY A 407 -2.47 -17.74 -8.02
N PHE A 408 -2.56 -17.66 -9.34
CA PHE A 408 -2.97 -16.47 -10.06
C PHE A 408 -4.47 -16.52 -10.33
N CYS A 409 -5.17 -15.43 -10.07
CA CYS A 409 -6.54 -15.22 -10.52
C CYS A 409 -6.52 -14.84 -12.01
N LEU A 410 -6.33 -15.82 -12.90
CA LEU A 410 -6.18 -15.51 -14.33
C LEU A 410 -7.48 -15.02 -14.98
N ILE A 411 -8.64 -15.42 -14.48
CA ILE A 411 -9.96 -14.99 -14.97
C ILE A 411 -10.93 -15.11 -13.80
N ASP A 412 -11.75 -14.08 -13.56
CA ASP A 412 -12.92 -14.18 -12.70
C ASP A 412 -13.84 -15.23 -13.32
N SER A 413 -13.69 -16.50 -12.97
CA SER A 413 -14.62 -17.54 -13.38
C SER A 413 -15.99 -17.14 -12.84
N PRO A 414 -16.92 -16.63 -13.67
CA PRO A 414 -18.21 -16.13 -13.21
C PRO A 414 -19.06 -17.27 -12.60
N GLN A 415 -18.63 -18.52 -12.84
CA GLN A 415 -19.29 -19.73 -12.40
C GLN A 415 -19.12 -20.05 -10.91
N GLU A 416 -18.08 -19.56 -10.22
CA GLU A 416 -17.93 -19.89 -8.78
C GLU A 416 -18.79 -19.02 -7.86
N LEU A 417 -19.22 -17.84 -8.31
CA LEU A 417 -19.96 -16.88 -7.48
C LEU A 417 -21.47 -16.85 -7.74
N GLY A 418 -21.93 -17.19 -8.96
CA GLY A 418 -23.33 -16.97 -9.36
C GLY A 418 -24.37 -17.98 -8.83
N GLY A 419 -23.98 -19.22 -8.51
CA GLY A 419 -24.95 -20.32 -8.28
C GLY A 419 -25.18 -20.74 -6.81
N HIS A 420 -24.29 -20.39 -5.89
CA HIS A 420 -24.26 -21.01 -4.54
C HIS A 420 -24.41 -20.02 -3.38
N ALA A 421 -24.87 -18.79 -3.65
CA ALA A 421 -24.94 -17.70 -2.68
C ALA A 421 -25.75 -17.98 -1.39
N PHE A 422 -26.52 -19.07 -1.31
CA PHE A 422 -27.53 -19.25 -0.25
C PHE A 422 -27.29 -20.41 0.72
N LYS A 423 -26.30 -21.29 0.50
CA LYS A 423 -26.05 -22.43 1.43
C LYS A 423 -24.65 -22.37 2.01
N ARG A 424 -24.51 -21.54 3.06
CA ARG A 424 -23.32 -21.52 3.89
C ARG A 424 -23.39 -22.61 4.95
N HIS A 425 -22.25 -23.21 5.24
CA HIS A 425 -22.05 -24.24 6.21
C HIS A 425 -21.01 -23.80 7.23
N LYS A 426 -21.26 -24.11 8.50
CA LYS A 426 -20.41 -23.81 9.63
C LYS A 426 -19.65 -25.06 10.06
N CYS A 427 -18.34 -24.95 10.24
CA CYS A 427 -17.51 -26.03 10.79
C CYS A 427 -17.81 -26.20 12.28
N LEU A 428 -18.33 -27.36 12.68
CA LEU A 428 -18.64 -27.64 14.09
C LEU A 428 -17.36 -27.82 14.91
N LEU A 429 -16.30 -28.38 14.31
CA LEU A 429 -15.02 -28.58 14.97
C LEU A 429 -14.31 -27.26 15.34
N CYS A 430 -14.43 -26.22 14.52
CA CYS A 430 -13.89 -24.89 14.83
C CYS A 430 -14.71 -24.13 15.88
N THR A 431 -16.01 -24.41 15.96
CA THR A 431 -16.94 -23.68 16.86
C THR A 431 -16.62 -23.97 18.32
N ASP A 432 -16.08 -25.15 18.59
CA ASP A 432 -15.77 -25.61 19.94
C ASP A 432 -14.39 -25.14 20.44
N ILE A 433 -13.65 -24.37 19.64
CA ILE A 433 -12.31 -23.86 20.00
C ILE A 433 -12.44 -22.42 20.51
N PRO A 434 -12.19 -22.17 21.81
CA PRO A 434 -12.28 -20.82 22.37
C PRO A 434 -11.35 -19.83 21.65
N GLY A 435 -11.91 -18.66 21.29
CA GLY A 435 -11.18 -17.59 20.62
C GLY A 435 -10.98 -17.77 19.11
N LEU A 436 -11.34 -18.93 18.55
CA LEU A 436 -11.36 -19.11 17.10
C LEU A 436 -12.66 -18.52 16.52
N LYS A 437 -12.54 -17.71 15.47
CA LYS A 437 -13.71 -17.23 14.74
C LYS A 437 -14.41 -18.39 14.05
N GLU A 438 -15.73 -18.31 13.97
CA GLU A 438 -16.53 -19.33 13.29
C GLU A 438 -16.11 -19.45 11.82
N VAL A 439 -15.77 -20.67 11.41
CA VAL A 439 -15.44 -20.95 10.01
C VAL A 439 -16.74 -21.26 9.26
N VAL A 440 -17.11 -20.36 8.36
CA VAL A 440 -18.34 -20.42 7.57
C VAL A 440 -18.00 -20.30 6.08
N ALA A 441 -18.44 -21.25 5.27
CA ALA A 441 -18.18 -21.25 3.84
C ALA A 441 -19.20 -22.08 3.05
N PRO A 442 -19.24 -22.02 1.70
CA PRO A 442 -19.98 -22.99 0.88
C PRO A 442 -19.58 -24.43 1.19
N GLU A 443 -20.45 -25.40 0.88
CA GLU A 443 -20.25 -26.81 1.25
C GLU A 443 -18.92 -27.39 0.76
N TRP A 444 -18.58 -27.20 -0.52
CA TRP A 444 -17.32 -27.71 -1.06
C TRP A 444 -16.10 -27.12 -0.35
N VAL A 445 -16.19 -25.86 0.10
CA VAL A 445 -15.12 -25.18 0.84
C VAL A 445 -15.02 -25.72 2.27
N ILE A 446 -16.15 -25.94 2.94
CA ILE A 446 -16.15 -26.45 4.33
C ILE A 446 -15.64 -27.88 4.37
N SER A 447 -16.04 -28.72 3.41
CA SER A 447 -15.55 -30.10 3.29
C SER A 447 -14.03 -30.11 3.08
N ARG A 448 -13.53 -29.23 2.20
CA ARG A 448 -12.10 -29.05 1.97
C ARG A 448 -11.36 -28.60 3.24
N HIS A 449 -11.90 -27.60 3.95
CA HIS A 449 -11.37 -27.14 5.22
C HIS A 449 -11.28 -28.27 6.26
N LEU A 450 -12.32 -29.09 6.40
CA LEU A 450 -12.36 -30.23 7.31
C LEU A 450 -11.28 -31.27 6.98
N THR A 451 -11.04 -31.54 5.70
CA THR A 451 -9.96 -32.44 5.28
C THR A 451 -8.57 -31.85 5.55
N ASP A 452 -8.34 -30.60 5.17
CA ASP A 452 -6.99 -30.02 5.21
C ASP A 452 -6.57 -29.58 6.61
N VAL A 453 -7.50 -28.98 7.38
CA VAL A 453 -7.26 -28.47 8.73
C VAL A 453 -7.52 -29.54 9.77
N HIS A 454 -8.60 -30.29 9.65
CA HIS A 454 -9.02 -31.27 10.67
C HIS A 454 -8.66 -32.72 10.35
N GLY A 455 -8.11 -33.01 9.17
CA GLY A 455 -7.75 -34.37 8.78
C GLY A 455 -8.96 -35.31 8.61
N VAL A 456 -10.17 -34.75 8.45
CA VAL A 456 -11.40 -35.53 8.28
C VAL A 456 -11.45 -36.04 6.85
N ALA A 457 -11.28 -37.34 6.67
CA ALA A 457 -11.29 -37.98 5.34
C ALA A 457 -12.67 -37.89 4.67
N GLU A 458 -13.74 -38.08 5.44
CA GLU A 458 -15.13 -38.07 4.98
C GLU A 458 -15.96 -37.06 5.80
N PRO A 459 -15.94 -35.77 5.42
CA PRO A 459 -16.80 -34.76 6.02
C PRO A 459 -18.28 -35.16 5.94
N ALA A 460 -19.02 -34.95 7.05
CA ALA A 460 -20.42 -35.36 7.14
C ALA A 460 -21.25 -34.22 7.73
N ILE A 461 -22.40 -33.95 7.11
CA ILE A 461 -23.37 -32.95 7.58
C ILE A 461 -23.89 -33.36 8.96
N HIS A 462 -24.14 -32.39 9.83
CA HIS A 462 -24.59 -32.53 11.22
C HIS A 462 -23.56 -33.11 12.20
N LEU A 463 -22.51 -33.78 11.70
CA LEU A 463 -21.41 -34.28 12.53
C LEU A 463 -20.20 -33.33 12.51
N HIS A 464 -19.71 -33.00 11.30
CA HIS A 464 -18.49 -32.20 11.13
C HIS A 464 -18.79 -30.74 10.75
N TYR A 465 -19.88 -30.52 10.02
CA TYR A 465 -20.37 -29.20 9.65
C TYR A 465 -21.89 -29.17 9.62
N ASN A 466 -22.50 -28.00 9.79
CA ASN A 466 -23.95 -27.85 9.71
C ASN A 466 -24.33 -26.66 8.82
N ARG A 467 -25.52 -26.72 8.23
CA ARG A 467 -26.06 -25.60 7.47
C ARG A 467 -26.26 -24.41 8.41
N GLN A 468 -25.64 -23.28 8.09
CA GLN A 468 -25.86 -22.06 8.83
C GLN A 468 -27.26 -21.54 8.48
N ARG A 469 -28.15 -21.46 9.48
CA ARG A 469 -29.42 -20.75 9.30
C ARG A 469 -29.07 -19.27 9.18
N ILE A 470 -29.19 -18.73 7.98
CA ILE A 470 -29.12 -17.28 7.75
C ILE A 470 -30.33 -16.70 8.48
N GLN A 471 -30.16 -16.23 9.71
CA GLN A 471 -31.27 -15.63 10.44
C GLN A 471 -31.60 -14.22 9.94
N GLU A 472 -30.67 -13.51 9.31
CA GLU A 472 -30.92 -12.22 8.65
C GLU A 472 -29.91 -12.03 7.50
N PRO A 473 -30.27 -11.30 6.41
CA PRO A 473 -29.34 -10.96 5.36
C PRO A 473 -28.30 -9.97 5.91
N VAL A 474 -27.21 -10.51 6.45
CA VAL A 474 -26.01 -9.73 6.77
C VAL A 474 -25.35 -9.35 5.44
N TYR A 475 -25.57 -8.11 5.00
CA TYR A 475 -24.97 -7.52 3.79
C TYR A 475 -23.46 -7.24 3.93
N ASP A 476 -22.79 -7.80 4.93
CA ASP A 476 -21.35 -7.71 5.06
C ASP A 476 -20.68 -8.81 4.21
N PHE A 477 -20.45 -8.49 2.93
CA PHE A 477 -19.59 -9.27 2.03
C PHE A 477 -18.09 -9.00 2.29
N GLY A 478 -17.73 -8.42 3.44
CA GLY A 478 -16.35 -8.30 3.89
C GLY A 478 -15.72 -9.65 4.24
N GLY A 479 -15.04 -10.27 3.28
CA GLY A 479 -13.92 -11.20 3.49
C GLY A 479 -14.23 -12.49 4.28
N TYR A 480 -14.31 -13.61 3.55
CA TYR A 480 -14.34 -14.94 4.15
C TYR A 480 -13.02 -15.22 4.91
N GLY A 481 -13.06 -15.25 6.25
CA GLY A 481 -12.08 -15.98 7.06
C GLY A 481 -11.16 -15.18 7.98
N PHE A 482 -11.01 -13.87 7.81
CA PHE A 482 -10.45 -12.93 8.78
C PHE A 482 -11.05 -11.55 8.47
N PRO A 483 -11.45 -10.73 9.46
CA PRO A 483 -11.91 -9.38 9.15
C PRO A 483 -10.78 -8.60 8.46
N PRO A 484 -11.07 -7.47 7.79
CA PRO A 484 -10.04 -6.46 7.56
C PRO A 484 -9.32 -6.26 8.90
N TYR A 485 -8.00 -6.44 8.90
CA TYR A 485 -7.16 -6.43 10.09
C TYR A 485 -7.53 -5.29 11.03
N ASP A 486 -8.33 -5.59 12.04
CA ASP A 486 -8.67 -4.63 13.08
C ASP A 486 -7.44 -4.56 13.99
N SER A 487 -6.69 -3.48 13.86
CA SER A 487 -5.46 -3.21 14.61
C SER A 487 -5.68 -3.12 16.13
N ALA A 488 -6.93 -3.20 16.59
CA ALA A 488 -7.30 -3.10 18.00
C ALA A 488 -7.12 -4.40 18.81
N PHE A 489 -6.82 -5.54 18.18
CA PHE A 489 -6.65 -6.82 18.89
C PHE A 489 -5.39 -7.58 18.43
N ILE A 490 -4.20 -7.03 18.68
CA ILE A 490 -2.98 -7.80 18.92
C ILE A 490 -2.13 -7.12 19.99
#